data_AF-A0A8J0SE60-F1
#
_entry.id   AF-A0A8J0SE60-F1
#
_cell.length_a   1.000
_cell.length_b   1.000
_cell.length_c   1.000
_cell.angle_alpha   90.00
_cell.angle_beta   90.00
_cell.angle_gamma   90.00
#
_symmetry.space_group_name_H-M   'P 1'
#
loop_
_entity.id
_entity.type
_entity.pdbx_description
1 polymer ?
#
loop_
_entity_poly.entity_id
_entity_poly.type
_entity_poly.pdbx_seq_one_letter_code
_entity_poly.pdbx_strand_id
1 'polypeptide(L)'
;MVDVGKWPIFALCPQEDLKFIQQACVFGAGNEVLYLTKNDEVFVMGTNSSGCLGTGDAQSILEPRRIDMLSGKRIVSLSYGSGPHVVIVTSDGEVYSWGHNAYSQLGNGSTNQALSPCQVSTNLINKKAISVACGSHHSMVLTCDGEVYAWGYNNSGQVGSGSTANQPIPRKVTSCLQNKTVIGIACGQMSSMAVVDNGEVYAWGYNGNGQLGLGSSGNQPTPCRIAALQGIRVEQVVCGYAHTLALTDEGVMYAWGANSYGQLGTGNKSNQSYPVQVIVDKERIVEIAACHSSHTSAAKSQSGQVYMWGQCRGQSVITPHLTHFSCTDDVFACFSTPAIMWRLLSVEPDDHLTVAESLKREFDNPNTADLKFLVDEKYIYVHKVLLQIRCEHFRSLLHENEEEIIEMNQFSYPVYRAFLEYLYTDNISISPEDAIGLLELATIYRENRLKQLCQQTIKQGICEENAVVLLSAADLEDYCFRFCINHMTVVTQTDAFADMDSDLLKNFINKASKAGAFKN
;
A
#
# COMPACT_ATOMS: atom_id res chain seq x y z
N MET A 1 -3.68 0.73 -3.81
CA MET A 1 -2.76 -0.14 -3.05
C MET A 1 -2.03 0.71 -2.04
N VAL A 2 -1.77 0.17 -0.86
CA VAL A 2 -0.98 0.82 0.18
C VAL A 2 0.48 0.81 -0.25
N ASP A 3 1.12 1.98 -0.32
CA ASP A 3 2.51 2.13 -0.75
C ASP A 3 3.36 2.67 0.40
N VAL A 4 4.27 1.85 0.92
CA VAL A 4 5.21 2.24 1.97
C VAL A 4 6.20 3.32 1.50
N GLY A 5 6.46 3.43 0.19
CA GLY A 5 7.34 4.46 -0.38
C GLY A 5 6.84 5.89 -0.20
N LYS A 6 5.56 6.10 0.15
CA LYS A 6 5.02 7.43 0.46
C LYS A 6 5.48 7.98 1.81
N TRP A 7 6.00 7.13 2.70
CA TRP A 7 6.48 7.58 4.00
C TRP A 7 7.93 8.05 3.87
N PRO A 8 8.25 9.29 4.29
CA PRO A 8 9.58 9.88 4.06
C PRO A 8 10.75 9.04 4.55
N ILE A 9 10.56 8.26 5.63
CA ILE A 9 11.62 7.42 6.19
C ILE A 9 12.10 6.31 5.24
N PHE A 10 11.24 5.84 4.33
CA PHE A 10 11.60 4.83 3.33
C PHE A 10 12.29 5.41 2.10
N ALA A 11 12.49 6.73 2.01
CA ALA A 11 13.11 7.38 0.84
C ALA A 11 14.57 6.95 0.58
N LEU A 12 15.24 6.40 1.59
CA LEU A 12 16.61 5.87 1.49
C LEU A 12 16.65 4.37 1.14
N CYS A 13 15.51 3.67 1.19
CA CYS A 13 15.45 2.25 0.87
C CYS A 13 15.36 2.04 -0.66
N PRO A 14 16.15 1.13 -1.24
CA PRO A 14 15.97 0.70 -2.63
C PRO A 14 14.54 0.25 -2.92
N GLN A 15 14.01 0.55 -4.10
CA GLN A 15 12.64 0.15 -4.48
C GLN A 15 12.43 -1.39 -4.47
N GLU A 16 13.49 -2.15 -4.73
CA GLU A 16 13.46 -3.60 -4.67
C GLU A 16 13.21 -4.10 -3.23
N ASP A 17 13.81 -3.43 -2.24
CA ASP A 17 13.69 -3.79 -0.83
C ASP A 17 12.26 -3.52 -0.30
N LEU A 18 11.63 -2.44 -0.78
CA LEU A 18 10.25 -2.10 -0.42
C LEU A 18 9.25 -3.21 -0.79
N LYS A 19 9.51 -3.99 -1.84
CA LYS A 19 8.64 -5.10 -2.28
C LYS A 19 8.60 -6.27 -1.29
N PHE A 20 9.59 -6.36 -0.39
CA PHE A 20 9.63 -7.41 0.62
C PHE A 20 8.92 -7.01 1.92
N ILE A 21 8.58 -5.72 2.08
CA ILE A 21 7.87 -5.21 3.25
C ILE A 21 6.40 -5.65 3.18
N GLN A 22 5.99 -6.44 4.17
CA GLN A 22 4.61 -6.91 4.31
C GLN A 22 3.84 -6.09 5.34
N GLN A 23 4.51 -5.63 6.39
CA GLN A 23 3.91 -4.75 7.38
C GLN A 23 4.88 -3.66 7.80
N ALA A 24 4.37 -2.50 8.16
CA ALA A 24 5.18 -1.39 8.63
C ALA A 24 4.44 -0.56 9.68
N CYS A 25 5.20 0.04 10.58
CA CYS A 25 4.73 1.06 11.49
C CYS A 25 5.77 2.19 11.58
N VAL A 26 5.44 3.35 11.03
CA VAL A 26 6.22 4.59 11.21
C VAL A 26 5.69 5.33 12.43
N PHE A 27 6.59 5.68 13.36
CA PHE A 27 6.22 6.23 14.66
C PHE A 27 7.15 7.37 15.10
N GLY A 28 7.02 7.79 16.36
CA GLY A 28 7.80 8.85 16.96
C GLY A 28 7.54 10.19 16.29
N ALA A 29 8.57 10.82 15.73
CA ALA A 29 8.44 12.07 14.98
C ALA A 29 8.19 11.84 13.48
N GLY A 30 7.90 10.60 13.07
CA GLY A 30 7.91 10.18 11.67
C GLY A 30 9.31 9.76 11.19
N ASN A 31 10.25 9.61 12.12
CA ASN A 31 11.66 9.34 11.86
C ASN A 31 12.09 7.98 12.40
N GLU A 32 11.15 7.14 12.82
CA GLU A 32 11.36 5.80 13.36
C GLU A 32 10.42 4.83 12.64
N VAL A 33 10.91 3.66 12.28
CA VAL A 33 10.07 2.61 11.70
C VAL A 33 10.46 1.24 12.21
N LEU A 34 9.43 0.41 12.38
CA LEU A 34 9.54 -1.03 12.49
C LEU A 34 8.75 -1.63 11.34
N TYR A 35 9.37 -2.53 10.58
CA TYR A 35 8.70 -3.21 9.48
C TYR A 35 9.02 -4.71 9.48
N LEU A 36 8.12 -5.48 8.87
CA LEU A 36 8.21 -6.93 8.77
C LEU A 36 8.31 -7.34 7.31
N THR A 37 9.13 -8.35 7.03
CA THR A 37 9.22 -8.97 5.71
C THR A 37 8.27 -10.15 5.58
N LYS A 38 8.12 -10.68 4.36
CA LYS A 38 7.34 -11.90 4.07
C LYS A 38 7.73 -13.14 4.88
N ASN A 39 8.94 -13.14 5.46
CA ASN A 39 9.46 -14.25 6.27
C ASN A 39 9.33 -14.00 7.78
N ASP A 40 8.46 -13.06 8.19
CA ASP A 40 8.30 -12.63 9.59
C ASP A 40 9.60 -12.11 10.24
N GLU A 41 10.55 -11.62 9.44
CA GLU A 41 11.75 -10.96 9.95
C GLU A 41 11.43 -9.50 10.28
N VAL A 42 11.84 -9.07 11.47
CA VAL A 42 11.58 -7.72 11.98
C VAL A 42 12.81 -6.84 11.76
N PHE A 43 12.62 -5.73 11.06
CA PHE A 43 13.63 -4.72 10.80
C PHE A 43 13.23 -3.37 11.38
N VAL A 44 14.23 -2.58 11.74
CA VAL A 44 14.08 -1.22 12.24
C VAL A 44 15.07 -0.28 11.59
N MET A 45 14.67 0.98 11.45
CA MET A 45 15.56 2.08 11.11
C MET A 45 15.01 3.40 11.66
N GLY A 46 15.87 4.41 11.71
CA GLY A 46 15.53 5.75 12.11
C GLY A 46 16.23 6.26 13.36
N THR A 47 15.58 7.21 14.02
CA THR A 47 16.03 7.79 15.29
C THR A 47 15.85 6.80 16.43
N ASN A 48 16.85 6.63 17.28
CA ASN A 48 16.79 5.68 18.40
C ASN A 48 16.76 6.39 19.76
N SER A 49 15.85 7.36 19.90
CA SER A 49 15.69 8.08 21.16
C SER A 49 15.16 7.12 22.23
N SER A 50 15.86 7.03 23.36
CA SER A 50 15.52 6.11 24.47
C SER A 50 15.51 4.61 24.13
N GLY A 51 16.19 4.18 23.06
CA GLY A 51 16.25 2.76 22.69
C GLY A 51 14.98 2.24 22.01
N CYS A 52 14.15 3.11 21.44
CA CYS A 52 12.87 2.76 20.82
C CYS A 52 12.99 1.84 19.58
N LEU A 53 14.17 1.71 18.97
CA LEU A 53 14.41 0.74 17.90
C LEU A 53 14.68 -0.67 18.42
N GLY A 54 14.96 -0.86 19.71
CA GLY A 54 15.12 -2.20 20.29
C GLY A 54 16.41 -2.93 19.88
N THR A 55 17.41 -2.21 19.39
CA THR A 55 18.67 -2.75 18.83
C THR A 55 19.71 -3.16 19.88
N GLY A 56 19.44 -2.96 21.17
CA GLY A 56 20.39 -3.17 22.27
C GLY A 56 21.26 -1.95 22.58
N ASP A 57 21.09 -0.87 21.82
CA ASP A 57 21.80 0.39 21.98
C ASP A 57 20.83 1.59 21.82
N ALA A 58 21.36 2.82 21.93
CA ALA A 58 20.62 4.06 21.67
C ALA A 58 21.12 4.79 20.42
N GLN A 59 21.78 4.07 19.50
CA GLN A 59 22.32 4.65 18.28
C GLN A 59 21.25 4.70 17.20
N SER A 60 21.12 5.86 16.55
CA SER A 60 20.24 6.01 15.39
C SER A 60 20.90 5.38 14.17
N ILE A 61 20.08 4.75 13.32
CA ILE A 61 20.53 3.98 12.16
C ILE A 61 19.71 4.38 10.95
N LEU A 62 20.35 4.67 9.81
CA LEU A 62 19.64 4.96 8.57
C LEU A 62 19.43 3.70 7.73
N GLU A 63 20.36 2.75 7.83
CA GLU A 63 20.23 1.45 7.19
C GLU A 63 19.37 0.50 8.05
N PRO A 64 18.50 -0.31 7.44
CA PRO A 64 17.72 -1.28 8.16
C PRO A 64 18.58 -2.27 8.96
N ARG A 65 18.22 -2.47 10.23
CA ARG A 65 18.82 -3.48 11.10
C ARG A 65 17.77 -4.48 11.56
N ARG A 66 18.09 -5.77 11.47
CA ARG A 66 17.23 -6.84 11.95
C ARG A 66 17.22 -6.92 13.49
N ILE A 67 16.06 -7.20 14.08
CA ILE A 67 15.92 -7.52 15.50
C ILE A 67 15.86 -9.04 15.67
N ASP A 68 17.02 -9.66 15.90
CA ASP A 68 17.14 -11.13 15.98
C ASP A 68 16.27 -11.74 17.10
N MET A 69 16.03 -11.02 18.19
CA MET A 69 15.21 -11.48 19.31
C MET A 69 13.73 -11.70 18.95
N LEU A 70 13.26 -11.02 17.89
CA LEU A 70 11.89 -11.17 17.38
C LEU A 70 11.83 -12.07 16.13
N SER A 71 12.96 -12.67 15.72
CA SER A 71 13.00 -13.55 14.56
C SER A 71 12.10 -14.77 14.76
N GLY A 72 11.28 -15.09 13.76
CA GLY A 72 10.28 -16.16 13.82
C GLY A 72 9.05 -15.86 14.67
N LYS A 73 8.91 -14.64 15.21
CA LYS A 73 7.72 -14.18 15.92
C LYS A 73 6.87 -13.31 15.01
N ARG A 74 5.80 -13.88 14.46
CA ARG A 74 4.83 -13.12 13.66
C ARG A 74 4.13 -12.08 14.51
N ILE A 75 4.29 -10.80 14.19
CA ILE A 75 3.63 -9.70 14.89
C ILE A 75 2.21 -9.54 14.36
N VAL A 76 1.22 -9.44 15.25
CA VAL A 76 -0.20 -9.26 14.88
C VAL A 76 -0.74 -7.89 15.28
N SER A 77 -0.11 -7.22 16.23
CA SER A 77 -0.47 -5.88 16.67
C SER A 77 0.76 -5.15 17.17
N LEU A 78 0.86 -3.86 16.87
CA LEU A 78 1.92 -2.98 17.31
C LEU A 78 1.33 -1.61 17.65
N SER A 79 1.72 -1.07 18.79
CA SER A 79 1.43 0.30 19.18
C SER A 79 2.64 0.95 19.82
N TYR A 80 2.64 2.28 19.90
CA TYR A 80 3.76 3.06 20.40
C TYR A 80 3.26 4.32 21.12
N GLY A 81 4.10 4.90 22.00
CA GLY A 81 3.81 6.17 22.65
C GLY A 81 4.72 7.33 22.25
N SER A 82 4.49 8.51 22.83
CA SER A 82 5.15 9.76 22.43
C SER A 82 6.58 9.96 22.95
N GLY A 83 6.91 9.49 24.16
CA GLY A 83 8.32 9.35 24.57
C GLY A 83 8.71 7.93 24.24
N PRO A 84 9.31 7.65 23.07
CA PRO A 84 8.87 6.50 22.30
C PRO A 84 9.18 5.21 23.03
N HIS A 85 8.11 4.47 23.30
CA HIS A 85 8.13 3.08 23.70
C HIS A 85 7.28 2.33 22.70
N VAL A 86 7.65 1.08 22.44
CA VAL A 86 6.95 0.20 21.51
C VAL A 86 6.39 -0.95 22.32
N VAL A 87 5.16 -1.35 21.99
CA VAL A 87 4.52 -2.55 22.52
C VAL A 87 4.00 -3.35 21.33
N ILE A 88 4.31 -4.64 21.29
CA ILE A 88 3.86 -5.55 20.24
C ILE A 88 3.15 -6.77 20.85
N VAL A 89 2.31 -7.39 20.02
CA VAL A 89 1.71 -8.69 20.27
C VAL A 89 2.12 -9.64 19.15
N THR A 90 2.56 -10.84 19.51
CA THR A 90 2.86 -11.92 18.56
C THR A 90 1.63 -12.78 18.29
N SER A 91 1.65 -13.60 17.25
CA SER A 91 0.57 -14.55 16.93
C SER A 91 0.29 -15.58 18.02
N ASP A 92 1.30 -15.86 18.85
CA ASP A 92 1.20 -16.74 20.01
C ASP A 92 0.52 -16.03 21.21
N GLY A 93 0.27 -14.73 21.09
CA GLY A 93 -0.33 -13.88 22.11
C GLY A 93 0.64 -13.38 23.16
N GLU A 94 1.95 -13.45 22.89
CA GLU A 94 2.97 -12.90 23.76
C GLU A 94 3.07 -11.38 23.58
N VAL A 95 3.29 -10.65 24.67
CA VAL A 95 3.47 -9.20 24.66
C VAL A 95 4.95 -8.88 24.87
N TYR A 96 5.51 -8.04 24.02
CA TYR A 96 6.86 -7.50 24.19
C TYR A 96 6.80 -5.97 24.24
N SER A 97 7.68 -5.37 25.02
CA SER A 97 7.84 -3.91 25.05
C SER A 97 9.29 -3.48 25.22
N TRP A 98 9.62 -2.29 24.69
CA TRP A 98 10.94 -1.65 24.84
C TRP A 98 10.88 -0.14 24.58
N GLY A 99 11.99 0.55 24.78
CA GLY A 99 12.13 2.00 24.65
C GLY A 99 12.07 2.74 25.98
N HIS A 100 11.56 3.97 25.94
CA HIS A 100 11.46 4.86 27.11
C HIS A 100 10.57 4.25 28.21
N ASN A 101 10.94 4.40 29.49
CA ASN A 101 10.20 3.79 30.62
C ASN A 101 10.07 4.66 31.89
N ALA A 102 10.26 5.98 31.82
CA ALA A 102 10.30 6.82 33.04
C ALA A 102 9.01 6.78 33.90
N TYR A 103 7.88 6.36 33.32
CA TYR A 103 6.59 6.23 34.01
C TYR A 103 6.08 4.78 34.04
N SER A 104 6.97 3.81 33.85
CA SER A 104 6.68 2.37 33.83
C SER A 104 5.81 1.87 32.68
N GLN A 105 5.75 2.59 31.55
CA GLN A 105 4.99 2.21 30.35
C GLN A 105 5.43 0.88 29.69
N LEU A 106 6.57 0.31 30.08
CA LEU A 106 7.00 -1.03 29.63
C LEU A 106 6.37 -2.17 30.46
N GLY A 107 5.78 -1.89 31.63
CA GLY A 107 5.07 -2.92 32.40
C GLY A 107 5.98 -3.99 33.01
N ASN A 108 7.29 -3.73 33.09
CA ASN A 108 8.30 -4.68 33.56
C ASN A 108 8.63 -4.56 35.05
N GLY A 109 7.82 -3.84 35.84
CA GLY A 109 8.07 -3.62 37.26
C GLY A 109 9.14 -2.56 37.58
N SER A 110 9.66 -1.85 36.57
CA SER A 110 10.71 -0.84 36.74
C SER A 110 10.36 0.49 36.07
N THR A 111 11.24 1.48 36.23
CA THR A 111 11.23 2.76 35.48
C THR A 111 12.44 2.91 34.55
N ASN A 112 13.22 1.83 34.36
CA ASN A 112 14.41 1.85 33.53
C ASN A 112 14.03 1.62 32.06
N GLN A 113 14.57 2.44 31.16
CA GLN A 113 14.41 2.22 29.72
C GLN A 113 14.96 0.84 29.33
N ALA A 114 14.35 0.22 28.31
CA ALA A 114 14.82 -1.05 27.77
C ALA A 114 15.32 -0.83 26.34
N LEU A 115 16.58 -1.18 26.07
CA LEU A 115 17.20 -1.00 24.76
C LEU A 115 16.92 -2.17 23.80
N SER A 116 16.31 -3.25 24.28
CA SER A 116 15.92 -4.43 23.50
C SER A 116 14.52 -4.89 23.90
N PRO A 117 13.78 -5.57 23.00
CA PRO A 117 12.48 -6.14 23.32
C PRO A 117 12.50 -6.98 24.60
N CYS A 118 11.59 -6.71 25.52
CA CYS A 118 11.44 -7.47 26.77
C CYS A 118 10.03 -8.03 26.84
N GLN A 119 9.89 -9.33 27.14
CA GLN A 119 8.58 -9.95 27.30
C GLN A 119 7.89 -9.41 28.55
N VAL A 120 6.63 -9.00 28.42
CA VAL A 120 5.78 -8.53 29.50
C VAL A 120 4.90 -9.70 29.96
N SER A 121 5.34 -10.44 30.98
CA SER A 121 4.68 -11.68 31.43
C SER A 121 3.88 -11.52 32.72
N THR A 122 4.24 -10.57 33.59
CA THR A 122 3.56 -10.37 34.88
C THR A 122 2.07 -10.05 34.67
N ASN A 123 1.19 -10.83 35.32
CA ASN A 123 -0.27 -10.80 35.20
C ASN A 123 -0.86 -11.13 33.82
N LEU A 124 -0.02 -11.36 32.81
CA LEU A 124 -0.40 -11.79 31.46
C LEU A 124 -0.04 -13.26 31.21
N ILE A 125 0.53 -13.96 32.19
CA ILE A 125 0.82 -15.39 32.08
C ILE A 125 -0.48 -16.17 31.82
N ASN A 126 -0.45 -17.05 30.82
CA ASN A 126 -1.62 -17.80 30.32
C ASN A 126 -2.74 -16.93 29.73
N LYS A 127 -2.47 -15.66 29.39
CA LYS A 127 -3.37 -14.82 28.62
C LYS A 127 -2.86 -14.71 27.20
N LYS A 128 -3.74 -14.91 26.23
CA LYS A 128 -3.43 -14.71 24.81
C LYS A 128 -3.83 -13.30 24.42
N ALA A 129 -2.85 -12.41 24.30
CA ALA A 129 -3.08 -11.05 23.79
C ALA A 129 -3.44 -11.08 22.30
N ILE A 130 -4.27 -10.14 21.87
CA ILE A 130 -4.66 -10.01 20.45
C ILE A 130 -4.47 -8.59 19.90
N SER A 131 -4.46 -7.57 20.77
CA SER A 131 -4.34 -6.17 20.35
C SER A 131 -3.69 -5.32 21.45
N VAL A 132 -2.95 -4.29 21.05
CA VAL A 132 -2.33 -3.30 21.93
C VAL A 132 -2.68 -1.88 21.52
N ALA A 133 -2.76 -0.99 22.50
CA ALA A 133 -2.92 0.44 22.29
C ALA A 133 -2.06 1.23 23.28
N CYS A 134 -1.32 2.21 22.79
CA CYS A 134 -0.47 3.07 23.60
C CYS A 134 -0.93 4.53 23.49
N GLY A 135 -0.95 5.23 24.62
CA GLY A 135 -0.98 6.69 24.64
C GLY A 135 0.43 7.24 24.78
N SER A 136 0.58 8.45 25.34
CA SER A 136 1.91 9.07 25.50
C SER A 136 2.89 8.21 26.31
N HIS A 137 2.45 7.76 27.49
CA HIS A 137 3.26 7.07 28.49
C HIS A 137 2.45 5.99 29.24
N HIS A 138 1.40 5.44 28.62
CA HIS A 138 0.65 4.32 29.16
C HIS A 138 0.30 3.35 28.05
N SER A 139 0.10 2.10 28.43
CA SER A 139 -0.06 0.98 27.51
C SER A 139 -1.27 0.16 27.92
N MET A 140 -1.96 -0.39 26.92
CA MET A 140 -3.10 -1.28 27.08
C MET A 140 -2.92 -2.52 26.21
N VAL A 141 -3.42 -3.64 26.68
CA VAL A 141 -3.55 -4.87 25.92
C VAL A 141 -4.96 -5.43 26.07
N LEU A 142 -5.48 -5.96 24.97
CA LEU A 142 -6.73 -6.71 24.88
C LEU A 142 -6.39 -8.20 24.68
N THR A 143 -7.00 -9.07 25.49
CA THR A 143 -6.87 -10.53 25.36
C THR A 143 -7.97 -11.13 24.49
N CYS A 144 -7.79 -12.36 24.02
CA CYS A 144 -8.82 -13.09 23.27
C CYS A 144 -10.10 -13.35 24.08
N ASP A 145 -10.00 -13.35 25.40
CA ASP A 145 -11.13 -13.52 26.33
C ASP A 145 -11.91 -12.19 26.53
N GLY A 146 -11.53 -11.12 25.82
CA GLY A 146 -12.12 -9.80 25.96
C GLY A 146 -11.73 -9.05 27.23
N GLU A 147 -10.62 -9.45 27.88
CA GLU A 147 -10.11 -8.77 29.07
C GLU A 147 -9.12 -7.67 28.68
N VAL A 148 -9.18 -6.54 29.41
CA VAL A 148 -8.27 -5.41 29.21
C VAL A 148 -7.32 -5.30 30.37
N TYR A 149 -6.03 -5.16 30.06
CA TYR A 149 -4.99 -4.83 31.04
C TYR A 149 -4.32 -3.53 30.64
N ALA A 150 -3.99 -2.69 31.62
CA ALA A 150 -3.36 -1.40 31.40
C ALA A 150 -2.24 -1.15 32.42
N TRP A 151 -1.23 -0.37 32.03
CA TRP A 151 -0.10 -0.01 32.88
C TRP A 151 0.59 1.29 32.42
N GLY A 152 1.55 1.75 33.22
CA GLY A 152 2.32 2.97 32.96
C GLY A 152 1.81 4.20 33.71
N TYR A 153 1.95 5.36 33.08
CA TYR A 153 1.59 6.66 33.62
C TYR A 153 0.09 6.76 33.92
N ASN A 154 -0.27 7.25 35.11
CA ASN A 154 -1.67 7.20 35.56
C ASN A 154 -2.15 8.47 36.29
N ASN A 155 -1.44 9.59 36.22
CA ASN A 155 -1.81 10.79 36.99
C ASN A 155 -3.22 11.35 36.69
N SER A 156 -3.80 11.02 35.53
CA SER A 156 -5.18 11.38 35.17
C SER A 156 -6.15 10.20 35.23
N GLY A 157 -5.70 9.04 35.69
CA GLY A 157 -6.54 7.84 35.80
C GLY A 157 -6.62 6.98 34.55
N GLN A 158 -5.77 7.21 33.54
CA GLN A 158 -5.79 6.52 32.25
C GLN A 158 -5.50 5.01 32.30
N VAL A 159 -5.01 4.48 33.42
CA VAL A 159 -4.90 3.03 33.61
C VAL A 159 -6.24 2.40 34.05
N GLY A 160 -7.22 3.21 34.49
CA GLY A 160 -8.55 2.71 34.84
C GLY A 160 -8.58 1.92 36.16
N SER A 161 -7.59 2.13 37.03
CA SER A 161 -7.36 1.35 38.25
C SER A 161 -8.20 1.80 39.46
N GLY A 162 -8.92 2.93 39.35
CA GLY A 162 -9.53 3.63 40.48
C GLY A 162 -8.55 4.48 41.30
N SER A 163 -7.29 4.57 40.85
CA SER A 163 -6.22 5.36 41.46
C SER A 163 -5.58 6.27 40.40
N THR A 164 -4.80 7.25 40.85
CA THR A 164 -3.95 8.10 39.99
C THR A 164 -2.46 7.76 40.08
N ALA A 165 -2.10 6.69 40.81
CA ALA A 165 -0.72 6.22 40.90
C ALA A 165 -0.32 5.40 39.67
N ASN A 166 0.89 5.64 39.15
CA ASN A 166 1.47 4.87 38.04
C ASN A 166 1.44 3.37 38.35
N GLN A 167 1.19 2.55 37.33
CA GLN A 167 1.11 1.10 37.47
C GLN A 167 2.32 0.46 36.82
N PRO A 168 3.25 -0.15 37.57
CA PRO A 168 4.51 -0.63 37.03
C PRO A 168 4.42 -1.95 36.28
N ILE A 169 3.29 -2.65 36.39
CA ILE A 169 3.01 -3.95 35.78
C ILE A 169 1.57 -3.94 35.22
N PRO A 170 1.27 -4.77 34.19
CA PRO A 170 -0.09 -4.90 33.66
C PRO A 170 -1.12 -5.14 34.77
N ARG A 171 -2.15 -4.30 34.82
CA ARG A 171 -3.26 -4.42 35.77
C ARG A 171 -4.56 -4.62 35.01
N LYS A 172 -5.32 -5.65 35.38
CA LYS A 172 -6.66 -5.89 34.81
C LYS A 172 -7.58 -4.72 35.14
N VAL A 173 -8.25 -4.19 34.13
CA VAL A 173 -9.25 -3.13 34.26
C VAL A 173 -10.60 -3.77 34.57
N THR A 174 -10.97 -3.81 35.86
CA THR A 174 -12.16 -4.54 36.31
C THR A 174 -13.41 -3.66 36.35
N SER A 175 -13.50 -2.64 37.22
CA SER A 175 -14.61 -1.66 37.37
C SER A 175 -15.88 -1.89 36.51
N CYS A 176 -16.26 -0.98 35.61
CA CYS A 176 -17.46 -1.09 34.78
C CYS A 176 -17.32 -2.05 33.58
N LEU A 177 -16.13 -2.63 33.39
CA LEU A 177 -15.85 -3.63 32.35
C LEU A 177 -15.94 -5.06 32.86
N GLN A 178 -16.23 -5.25 34.15
CA GLN A 178 -16.33 -6.58 34.74
C GLN A 178 -17.49 -7.35 34.10
N ASN A 179 -17.20 -8.59 33.69
CA ASN A 179 -18.14 -9.48 32.99
C ASN A 179 -18.61 -8.93 31.62
N LYS A 180 -17.86 -8.03 31.00
CA LYS A 180 -18.07 -7.61 29.61
C LYS A 180 -16.94 -8.14 28.73
N THR A 181 -17.28 -8.46 27.50
CA THR A 181 -16.31 -8.88 26.47
C THR A 181 -15.91 -7.64 25.68
N VAL A 182 -14.69 -7.15 25.90
CA VAL A 182 -14.14 -6.04 25.11
C VAL A 182 -13.72 -6.57 23.73
N ILE A 183 -14.09 -5.86 22.66
CA ILE A 183 -13.76 -6.20 21.28
C ILE A 183 -12.77 -5.20 20.64
N GLY A 184 -12.61 -4.01 21.23
CA GLY A 184 -11.70 -2.99 20.74
C GLY A 184 -11.20 -2.09 21.86
N ILE A 185 -9.95 -1.62 21.73
CA ILE A 185 -9.30 -0.68 22.63
C ILE A 185 -8.65 0.45 21.84
N ALA A 186 -8.60 1.65 22.40
CA ALA A 186 -7.89 2.78 21.83
C ALA A 186 -7.36 3.73 22.91
N CYS A 187 -6.23 4.37 22.65
CA CYS A 187 -5.61 5.33 23.56
C CYS A 187 -5.52 6.69 22.88
N GLY A 188 -6.00 7.74 23.56
CA GLY A 188 -5.57 9.11 23.30
C GLY A 188 -4.25 9.39 24.01
N GLN A 189 -3.82 10.66 24.05
CA GLN A 189 -2.54 10.99 24.67
C GLN A 189 -2.50 10.63 26.18
N MET A 190 -3.58 10.86 26.91
CA MET A 190 -3.76 10.56 28.35
C MET A 190 -5.16 10.02 28.67
N SER A 191 -5.85 9.44 27.70
CA SER A 191 -7.18 8.85 27.86
C SER A 191 -7.24 7.49 27.19
N SER A 192 -8.20 6.68 27.61
CA SER A 192 -8.37 5.30 27.16
C SER A 192 -9.83 5.03 26.86
N MET A 193 -10.05 4.17 25.87
CA MET A 193 -11.36 3.76 25.38
C MET A 193 -11.42 2.25 25.25
N ALA A 194 -12.61 1.69 25.47
CA ALA A 194 -12.94 0.31 25.16
C ALA A 194 -14.32 0.22 24.53
N VAL A 195 -14.46 -0.62 23.51
CA VAL A 195 -15.73 -1.02 22.89
C VAL A 195 -16.00 -2.45 23.29
N VAL A 196 -17.19 -2.73 23.80
CA VAL A 196 -17.62 -4.09 24.17
C VAL A 196 -18.50 -4.71 23.07
N ASP A 197 -18.65 -6.03 23.08
CA ASP A 197 -19.33 -6.84 22.06
C ASP A 197 -20.76 -6.40 21.70
N ASN A 198 -21.49 -5.83 22.67
CA ASN A 198 -22.82 -5.25 22.47
C ASN A 198 -22.80 -3.82 21.87
N GLY A 199 -21.62 -3.28 21.57
CA GLY A 199 -21.40 -1.96 20.98
C GLY A 199 -21.34 -0.79 21.95
N GLU A 200 -21.42 -1.01 23.27
CA GLU A 200 -21.26 0.06 24.26
C GLU A 200 -19.80 0.54 24.32
N VAL A 201 -19.62 1.85 24.51
CA VAL A 201 -18.30 2.48 24.64
C VAL A 201 -18.05 2.92 26.09
N TYR A 202 -16.86 2.61 26.58
CA TYR A 202 -16.36 3.00 27.89
C TYR A 202 -15.10 3.87 27.75
N ALA A 203 -15.04 4.94 28.53
CA ALA A 203 -13.97 5.93 28.50
C ALA A 203 -13.40 6.20 29.90
N TRP A 204 -12.09 6.41 30.00
CA TRP A 204 -11.44 6.85 31.25
C TRP A 204 -10.13 7.61 31.01
N GLY A 205 -9.59 8.23 32.06
CA GLY A 205 -8.38 9.04 32.02
C GLY A 205 -8.63 10.54 31.99
N TYR A 206 -7.76 11.26 31.29
CA TYR A 206 -7.80 12.72 31.18
C TYR A 206 -9.01 13.19 30.35
N ASN A 207 -9.70 14.23 30.84
CA ASN A 207 -10.93 14.73 30.22
C ASN A 207 -11.00 16.26 30.09
N GLY A 208 -9.87 16.97 30.22
CA GLY A 208 -9.88 18.44 30.24
C GLY A 208 -10.50 19.11 29.00
N ASN A 209 -10.56 18.40 27.87
CA ASN A 209 -11.18 18.87 26.62
C ASN A 209 -12.50 18.16 26.28
N GLY A 210 -13.04 17.33 27.19
CA GLY A 210 -14.23 16.53 26.92
C GLY A 210 -13.98 15.26 26.10
N GLN A 211 -12.72 14.83 25.95
CA GLN A 211 -12.35 13.67 25.13
C GLN A 211 -12.91 12.33 25.64
N LEU A 212 -13.48 12.29 26.85
CA LEU A 212 -14.19 11.09 27.34
C LEU A 212 -15.65 11.02 26.86
N GLY A 213 -16.21 12.09 26.29
CA GLY A 213 -17.58 12.08 25.76
C GLY A 213 -18.68 12.03 26.84
N LEU A 214 -18.33 12.32 28.09
CA LEU A 214 -19.20 12.15 29.26
C LEU A 214 -20.05 13.39 29.61
N GLY A 215 -20.00 14.44 28.79
CA GLY A 215 -20.70 15.69 29.05
C GLY A 215 -20.08 16.58 30.12
N SER A 216 -18.90 16.20 30.62
CA SER A 216 -18.14 16.93 31.63
C SER A 216 -16.67 17.04 31.21
N SER A 217 -15.89 17.81 31.95
CA SER A 217 -14.44 17.95 31.77
C SER A 217 -13.60 17.30 32.89
N GLY A 218 -14.25 16.56 33.80
CA GLY A 218 -13.60 15.88 34.92
C GLY A 218 -12.94 14.57 34.51
N ASN A 219 -11.70 14.36 34.94
CA ASN A 219 -10.96 13.10 34.74
C ASN A 219 -11.70 11.92 35.39
N GLN A 220 -11.56 10.74 34.80
CA GLN A 220 -12.18 9.52 35.32
C GLN A 220 -11.11 8.46 35.63
N PRO A 221 -10.90 8.10 36.91
CA PRO A 221 -9.92 7.07 37.28
C PRO A 221 -10.40 5.64 37.03
N THR A 222 -11.65 5.47 36.62
CA THR A 222 -12.28 4.18 36.28
C THR A 222 -13.05 4.30 34.97
N PRO A 223 -13.18 3.21 34.18
CA PRO A 223 -14.06 3.17 33.01
C PRO A 223 -15.47 3.69 33.29
N CYS A 224 -15.94 4.62 32.47
CA CYS A 224 -17.29 5.16 32.52
C CYS A 224 -17.98 4.94 31.16
N ARG A 225 -19.22 4.45 31.17
CA ARG A 225 -20.03 4.27 29.95
C ARG A 225 -20.39 5.63 29.35
N ILE A 226 -20.24 5.77 28.04
CA ILE A 226 -20.69 6.96 27.30
C ILE A 226 -22.20 6.85 27.07
N ALA A 227 -23.00 7.39 27.99
CA ALA A 227 -24.46 7.29 27.95
C ALA A 227 -25.10 7.94 26.70
N ALA A 228 -24.43 8.92 26.10
CA ALA A 228 -24.89 9.57 24.87
C ALA A 228 -24.90 8.66 23.64
N LEU A 229 -24.21 7.52 23.69
CA LEU A 229 -24.21 6.48 22.63
C LEU A 229 -25.14 5.31 22.98
N GLN A 230 -26.03 5.45 23.96
CA GLN A 230 -26.93 4.38 24.34
C GLN A 230 -27.85 3.99 23.18
N GLY A 231 -27.92 2.69 22.89
CA GLY A 231 -28.72 2.14 21.80
C GLY A 231 -28.06 2.22 20.42
N ILE A 232 -26.86 2.81 20.34
CA ILE A 232 -26.05 2.84 19.13
C ILE A 232 -24.98 1.75 19.25
N ARG A 233 -24.88 0.87 18.25
CA ARG A 233 -23.88 -0.19 18.24
C ARG A 233 -22.59 0.31 17.60
N VAL A 234 -21.60 0.64 18.43
CA VAL A 234 -20.26 1.05 17.98
C VAL A 234 -19.42 -0.19 17.66
N GLU A 235 -18.77 -0.20 16.50
CA GLU A 235 -17.86 -1.27 16.08
C GLU A 235 -16.40 -0.90 16.30
N GLN A 236 -16.06 0.38 16.11
CA GLN A 236 -14.67 0.86 16.19
C GLN A 236 -14.60 2.21 16.91
N VAL A 237 -13.56 2.38 17.71
CA VAL A 237 -13.16 3.66 18.29
C VAL A 237 -11.68 3.90 17.99
N VAL A 238 -11.34 5.12 17.56
CA VAL A 238 -9.95 5.57 17.41
C VAL A 238 -9.77 6.90 18.12
N CYS A 239 -8.56 7.15 18.61
CA CYS A 239 -8.25 8.33 19.38
C CYS A 239 -7.12 9.12 18.72
N GLY A 240 -7.36 10.41 18.54
CA GLY A 240 -6.29 11.36 18.26
C GLY A 240 -5.64 11.86 19.54
N TYR A 241 -4.91 12.98 19.46
CA TYR A 241 -4.22 13.57 20.60
C TYR A 241 -5.14 13.80 21.82
N ALA A 242 -6.24 14.51 21.61
CA ALA A 242 -7.24 14.80 22.65
C ALA A 242 -8.66 14.79 22.08
N HIS A 243 -8.90 13.99 21.04
CA HIS A 243 -10.21 13.80 20.43
C HIS A 243 -10.44 12.31 20.14
N THR A 244 -11.70 11.93 19.94
CA THR A 244 -12.09 10.55 19.71
C THR A 244 -13.09 10.49 18.57
N LEU A 245 -12.95 9.47 17.73
CA LEU A 245 -13.89 9.12 16.68
C LEU A 245 -14.48 7.74 16.99
N ALA A 246 -15.76 7.55 16.70
CA ALA A 246 -16.44 6.25 16.78
C ALA A 246 -17.18 5.95 15.49
N LEU A 247 -17.10 4.71 15.05
CA LEU A 247 -17.79 4.18 13.87
C LEU A 247 -18.80 3.12 14.31
N THR A 248 -20.01 3.23 13.82
CA THR A 248 -21.12 2.34 14.12
C THR A 248 -21.29 1.25 13.06
N ASP A 249 -22.03 0.19 13.40
CA ASP A 249 -22.42 -0.87 12.46
C ASP A 249 -23.36 -0.38 11.35
N GLU A 250 -23.99 0.78 11.52
CA GLU A 250 -24.75 1.49 10.47
C GLU A 250 -23.84 2.36 9.57
N GLY A 251 -22.55 2.46 9.88
CA GLY A 251 -21.57 3.28 9.17
C GLY A 251 -21.75 4.78 9.40
N VAL A 252 -22.40 5.14 10.50
CA VAL A 252 -22.48 6.50 11.03
C VAL A 252 -21.26 6.76 11.91
N MET A 253 -20.64 7.93 11.73
CA MET A 253 -19.47 8.37 12.48
C MET A 253 -19.85 9.42 13.53
N TYR A 254 -19.28 9.31 14.72
CA TYR A 254 -19.36 10.29 15.81
C TYR A 254 -17.98 10.80 16.17
N ALA A 255 -17.90 12.05 16.62
CA ALA A 255 -16.66 12.69 17.10
C ALA A 255 -16.91 13.51 18.37
N TRP A 256 -15.92 13.53 19.27
CA TRP A 256 -15.91 14.39 20.46
C TRP A 256 -14.50 14.68 20.97
N GLY A 257 -14.39 15.60 21.93
CA GLY A 257 -13.15 16.06 22.54
C GLY A 257 -12.68 17.42 22.03
N ALA A 258 -11.36 17.60 21.99
CA ALA A 258 -10.71 18.82 21.53
C ALA A 258 -10.98 19.08 20.05
N ASN A 259 -11.18 20.34 19.67
CA ASN A 259 -11.51 20.74 18.30
C ASN A 259 -10.79 22.01 17.81
N SER A 260 -9.72 22.45 18.49
CA SER A 260 -9.03 23.71 18.15
C SER A 260 -8.52 23.79 16.71
N TYR A 261 -8.30 22.65 16.04
CA TYR A 261 -7.88 22.55 14.64
C TYR A 261 -9.00 22.08 13.71
N GLY A 262 -10.22 21.86 14.20
CA GLY A 262 -11.32 21.32 13.41
C GLY A 262 -11.35 19.79 13.33
N GLN A 263 -10.58 19.09 14.17
CA GLN A 263 -10.42 17.63 14.15
C GLN A 263 -11.71 16.84 14.46
N LEU A 264 -12.79 17.50 14.87
CA LEU A 264 -14.10 16.86 14.98
C LEU A 264 -14.90 16.87 13.67
N GLY A 265 -14.50 17.67 12.68
CA GLY A 265 -15.18 17.72 11.37
C GLY A 265 -16.58 18.36 11.43
N THR A 266 -16.88 19.14 12.47
CA THR A 266 -18.24 19.68 12.74
C THR A 266 -18.49 21.07 12.16
N GLY A 267 -17.62 21.56 11.27
CA GLY A 267 -17.74 22.88 10.65
C GLY A 267 -17.42 24.05 11.58
N ASN A 268 -16.82 23.78 12.74
CA ASN A 268 -16.38 24.78 13.71
C ASN A 268 -15.14 24.30 14.48
N LYS A 269 -14.66 25.10 15.44
CA LYS A 269 -13.47 24.81 16.27
C LYS A 269 -13.77 24.63 17.76
N SER A 270 -15.04 24.42 18.11
CA SER A 270 -15.47 24.29 19.50
C SER A 270 -15.33 22.85 19.97
N ASN A 271 -14.69 22.66 21.13
CA ASN A 271 -14.60 21.36 21.79
C ASN A 271 -16.01 20.81 22.05
N GLN A 272 -16.15 19.49 22.00
CA GLN A 272 -17.41 18.80 22.27
C GLN A 272 -17.21 17.81 23.41
N SER A 273 -17.93 18.00 24.52
CA SER A 273 -17.89 17.05 25.65
C SER A 273 -18.85 15.87 25.47
N TYR A 274 -19.65 15.87 24.40
CA TYR A 274 -20.54 14.78 24.00
C TYR A 274 -20.20 14.32 22.58
N PRO A 275 -20.43 13.03 22.26
CA PRO A 275 -20.43 12.53 20.89
C PRO A 275 -21.36 13.34 19.99
N VAL A 276 -20.83 13.88 18.90
CA VAL A 276 -21.59 14.59 17.86
C VAL A 276 -21.44 13.82 16.56
N GLN A 277 -22.54 13.62 15.84
CA GLN A 277 -22.52 12.97 14.54
C GLN A 277 -21.75 13.84 13.54
N VAL A 278 -20.84 13.22 12.79
CA VAL A 278 -20.11 13.87 11.69
C VAL A 278 -20.73 13.46 10.36
N ILE A 279 -21.14 14.45 9.58
CA ILE A 279 -21.85 14.21 8.31
C ILE A 279 -20.82 14.22 7.17
N VAL A 280 -20.74 13.12 6.43
CA VAL A 280 -19.89 12.95 5.24
C VAL A 280 -20.78 12.51 4.07
N ASP A 281 -21.14 13.44 3.19
CA ASP A 281 -21.84 13.25 1.89
C ASP A 281 -22.96 12.19 1.82
N LYS A 282 -23.58 11.86 2.96
CA LYS A 282 -24.60 10.81 3.13
C LYS A 282 -24.15 9.40 2.73
N GLU A 283 -22.84 9.14 2.65
CA GLU A 283 -22.32 7.79 2.41
C GLU A 283 -22.07 7.03 3.71
N ARG A 284 -22.12 5.70 3.63
CA ARG A 284 -21.72 4.81 4.72
C ARG A 284 -20.20 4.87 4.90
N ILE A 285 -19.74 5.15 6.11
CA ILE A 285 -18.31 5.07 6.48
C ILE A 285 -17.96 3.63 6.84
N VAL A 286 -16.77 3.17 6.41
CA VAL A 286 -16.26 1.81 6.65
C VAL A 286 -14.92 1.79 7.36
N GLU A 287 -14.23 2.93 7.44
CA GLU A 287 -12.97 3.05 8.19
C GLU A 287 -12.86 4.45 8.79
N ILE A 288 -12.39 4.54 10.03
CA ILE A 288 -12.01 5.78 10.69
C ILE A 288 -10.57 5.68 11.20
N ALA A 289 -9.83 6.79 11.15
CA ALA A 289 -8.43 6.84 11.52
C ALA A 289 -8.09 8.10 12.31
N ALA A 290 -7.39 7.91 13.42
CA ALA A 290 -6.83 8.94 14.28
C ALA A 290 -5.63 8.36 15.04
N CYS A 291 -4.65 9.19 15.39
CA CYS A 291 -3.46 8.76 16.14
C CYS A 291 -3.22 9.67 17.35
N HIS A 292 -2.88 9.08 18.50
CA HIS A 292 -2.68 9.77 19.79
C HIS A 292 -1.62 10.89 19.79
N SER A 293 -0.77 10.95 18.76
CA SER A 293 0.25 12.00 18.59
C SER A 293 -0.11 13.02 17.49
N SER A 294 -1.33 12.97 16.94
CA SER A 294 -1.80 13.84 15.85
C SER A 294 -3.17 14.46 16.13
N HIS A 295 -3.40 15.61 15.50
CA HIS A 295 -4.70 16.30 15.45
C HIS A 295 -5.41 16.09 14.10
N THR A 296 -4.90 15.19 13.25
CA THR A 296 -5.54 14.81 11.98
C THR A 296 -6.54 13.68 12.22
N SER A 297 -7.63 13.74 11.46
CA SER A 297 -8.65 12.71 11.40
C SER A 297 -8.87 12.33 9.94
N ALA A 298 -9.17 11.06 9.69
CA ALA A 298 -9.51 10.59 8.37
C ALA A 298 -10.63 9.54 8.43
N ALA A 299 -11.35 9.40 7.32
CA ALA A 299 -12.33 8.33 7.14
C ALA A 299 -12.36 7.85 5.70
N LYS A 300 -12.80 6.62 5.50
CA LYS A 300 -13.06 6.04 4.17
C LYS A 300 -14.51 5.61 4.07
N SER A 301 -15.18 5.98 2.98
CA SER A 301 -16.54 5.53 2.71
C SER A 301 -16.56 4.17 2.01
N GLN A 302 -17.74 3.56 1.98
CA GLN A 302 -17.98 2.28 1.30
C GLN A 302 -17.69 2.36 -0.22
N SER A 303 -17.85 3.52 -0.84
CA SER A 303 -17.53 3.74 -2.26
C SER A 303 -16.01 3.84 -2.52
N GLY A 304 -15.20 3.85 -1.46
CA GLY A 304 -13.74 3.95 -1.54
C GLY A 304 -13.21 5.39 -1.45
N GLN A 305 -14.08 6.39 -1.30
CA GLN A 305 -13.66 7.79 -1.12
C GLN A 305 -12.99 8.00 0.24
N VAL A 306 -11.88 8.73 0.25
CA VAL A 306 -11.10 9.03 1.45
C VAL A 306 -11.21 10.51 1.80
N TYR A 307 -11.55 10.80 3.06
CA TYR A 307 -11.74 12.13 3.60
C TYR A 307 -10.69 12.43 4.67
N MET A 308 -10.30 13.69 4.80
CA MET A 308 -9.41 14.18 5.86
C MET A 308 -9.91 15.48 6.48
N TRP A 309 -9.63 15.69 7.77
CA TRP A 309 -9.89 16.95 8.45
C TRP A 309 -9.02 17.09 9.71
N GLY A 310 -9.15 18.21 10.42
CA GLY A 310 -8.32 18.56 11.57
C GLY A 310 -7.09 19.36 11.18
N GLN A 311 -5.96 19.09 11.83
CA GLN A 311 -4.69 19.73 11.48
C GLN A 311 -4.05 19.00 10.30
N CYS A 312 -4.07 19.59 9.11
CA CYS A 312 -3.56 18.98 7.88
C CYS A 312 -2.52 19.92 7.25
N ARG A 313 -1.24 19.49 7.19
CA ARG A 313 -0.09 20.32 6.73
C ARG A 313 -0.04 21.70 7.41
N GLY A 314 -0.29 21.73 8.71
CA GLY A 314 -0.33 22.96 9.52
C GLY A 314 -1.59 23.82 9.32
N GLN A 315 -2.50 23.45 8.42
CA GLN A 315 -3.78 24.14 8.23
C GLN A 315 -4.88 23.49 9.06
N SER A 316 -5.91 24.27 9.37
CA SER A 316 -7.09 23.81 10.10
C SER A 316 -8.24 23.55 9.13
N VAL A 317 -8.56 22.28 8.91
CA VAL A 317 -9.63 21.80 8.06
C VAL A 317 -10.81 21.41 8.96
N ILE A 318 -11.89 22.18 8.95
CA ILE A 318 -12.97 22.07 9.96
C ILE A 318 -14.13 21.16 9.54
N THR A 319 -14.15 20.71 8.29
CA THR A 319 -15.14 19.76 7.74
C THR A 319 -14.41 18.65 7.00
N PRO A 320 -14.95 17.41 6.96
CA PRO A 320 -14.39 16.34 6.14
C PRO A 320 -14.15 16.80 4.71
N HIS A 321 -12.90 16.73 4.26
CA HIS A 321 -12.48 17.16 2.95
C HIS A 321 -12.10 15.94 2.10
N LEU A 322 -12.76 15.78 0.95
CA LEU A 322 -12.50 14.68 0.03
C LEU A 322 -11.07 14.76 -0.52
N THR A 323 -10.41 13.62 -0.63
CA THR A 323 -9.04 13.50 -1.15
C THR A 323 -9.01 12.63 -2.41
N HIS A 324 -7.85 12.60 -3.07
CA HIS A 324 -7.57 11.67 -4.17
C HIS A 324 -6.86 10.39 -3.71
N PHE A 325 -6.84 10.11 -2.40
CA PHE A 325 -6.22 8.90 -1.87
C PHE A 325 -7.17 7.70 -1.89
N SER A 326 -6.58 6.51 -1.79
CA SER A 326 -7.31 5.23 -1.78
C SER A 326 -7.40 4.57 -0.41
N CYS A 327 -6.60 5.03 0.57
CA CYS A 327 -6.62 4.59 1.95
C CYS A 327 -6.39 5.77 2.92
N THR A 328 -6.78 5.60 4.18
CA THR A 328 -6.55 6.62 5.23
C THR A 328 -5.07 6.74 5.61
N ASP A 329 -4.27 5.69 5.42
CA ASP A 329 -2.83 5.70 5.71
C ASP A 329 -2.08 6.78 4.89
N ASP A 330 -2.48 6.98 3.62
CA ASP A 330 -1.95 8.03 2.75
C ASP A 330 -2.22 9.45 3.31
N VAL A 331 -3.36 9.65 3.98
CA VAL A 331 -3.67 10.93 4.66
C VAL A 331 -2.63 11.20 5.74
N PHE A 332 -2.28 10.20 6.54
CA PHE A 332 -1.30 10.37 7.60
C PHE A 332 0.13 10.55 7.05
N ALA A 333 0.49 9.84 5.98
CA ALA A 333 1.79 10.00 5.32
C ALA A 333 1.97 11.42 4.76
N CYS A 334 0.93 12.00 4.14
CA CYS A 334 1.05 13.26 3.39
C CYS A 334 0.57 14.51 4.13
N PHE A 335 -0.38 14.38 5.06
CA PHE A 335 -1.06 15.52 5.68
C PHE A 335 -0.95 15.59 7.21
N SER A 336 -0.66 14.48 7.90
CA SER A 336 -0.47 14.52 9.36
C SER A 336 0.85 15.19 9.72
N THR A 337 0.88 15.81 10.90
CA THR A 337 2.12 16.35 11.49
C THR A 337 2.19 15.92 12.96
N PRO A 338 3.11 14.99 13.32
CA PRO A 338 4.07 14.31 12.45
C PRO A 338 3.40 13.29 11.49
N ALA A 339 4.14 12.87 10.45
CA ALA A 339 3.72 11.82 9.52
C ALA A 339 3.97 10.44 10.15
N ILE A 340 2.96 9.94 10.87
CA ILE A 340 3.04 8.68 11.65
C ILE A 340 1.86 7.76 11.33
N MET A 341 2.06 6.45 11.42
CA MET A 341 1.03 5.45 11.15
C MET A 341 0.10 5.29 12.36
N TRP A 342 -1.22 5.28 12.12
CA TRP A 342 -2.24 5.13 13.17
C TRP A 342 -2.50 3.66 13.54
N ARG A 343 -1.94 2.72 12.78
CA ARG A 343 -2.02 1.27 12.96
C ARG A 343 -0.76 0.59 12.41
N LEU A 344 -0.58 -0.69 12.72
CA LEU A 344 0.34 -1.55 11.97
C LEU A 344 -0.24 -1.74 10.56
N LEU A 345 0.41 -1.09 9.59
CA LEU A 345 0.01 -1.14 8.19
C LEU A 345 0.30 -2.52 7.64
N SER A 346 -0.65 -3.12 6.92
CA SER A 346 -0.41 -4.34 6.15
C SER A 346 -0.41 -4.00 4.66
N VAL A 347 0.71 -4.28 4.02
CA VAL A 347 0.87 -4.24 2.57
C VAL A 347 0.38 -5.58 2.06
N GLU A 348 -0.84 -5.62 1.54
CA GLU A 348 -1.32 -6.82 0.85
C GLU A 348 -0.34 -7.12 -0.30
N PRO A 349 0.21 -8.35 -0.39
CA PRO A 349 0.94 -8.76 -1.56
C PRO A 349 0.05 -8.51 -2.77
N ASP A 350 0.62 -7.95 -3.83
CA ASP A 350 -0.06 -7.77 -5.10
C ASP A 350 -0.32 -9.15 -5.75
N ASP A 351 -1.25 -9.92 -5.20
CA ASP A 351 -1.74 -11.18 -5.75
C ASP A 351 -2.78 -10.90 -6.86
N HIS A 352 -3.16 -9.64 -7.03
CA HIS A 352 -4.00 -9.18 -8.11
C HIS A 352 -3.13 -8.66 -9.25
N LEU A 353 -2.87 -9.52 -10.24
CA LEU A 353 -2.40 -9.05 -11.53
C LEU A 353 -3.31 -7.90 -11.98
N THR A 354 -2.72 -6.78 -12.40
CA THR A 354 -3.47 -5.72 -13.08
C THR A 354 -4.26 -6.32 -14.25
N VAL A 355 -5.29 -5.63 -14.75
CA VAL A 355 -6.03 -6.11 -15.93
C VAL A 355 -5.06 -6.42 -17.08
N ALA A 356 -4.06 -5.57 -17.31
CA ALA A 356 -3.05 -5.79 -18.34
C ALA A 356 -2.21 -7.06 -18.09
N GLU A 357 -1.74 -7.30 -16.87
CA GLU A 357 -0.96 -8.49 -16.53
C GLU A 357 -1.79 -9.77 -16.54
N SER A 358 -3.06 -9.68 -16.12
CA SER A 358 -4.01 -10.78 -16.21
C SER A 358 -4.22 -11.18 -17.67
N LEU A 359 -4.48 -10.22 -18.55
CA LEU A 359 -4.63 -10.48 -19.98
C LEU A 359 -3.33 -11.04 -20.57
N LYS A 360 -2.16 -10.47 -20.27
CA LYS A 360 -0.87 -10.98 -20.72
C LYS A 360 -0.66 -12.45 -20.33
N ARG A 361 -1.03 -12.83 -19.10
CA ARG A 361 -0.91 -14.21 -18.63
C ARG A 361 -1.84 -15.19 -19.37
N GLU A 362 -3.01 -14.72 -19.78
CA GLU A 362 -4.00 -15.53 -20.49
C GLU A 362 -3.77 -15.63 -22.02
N PHE A 363 -2.76 -14.94 -22.57
CA PHE A 363 -2.40 -15.10 -23.98
C PHE A 363 -1.80 -16.50 -24.22
N ASP A 364 -2.26 -17.17 -25.29
CA ASP A 364 -1.80 -18.51 -25.69
C ASP A 364 -2.12 -19.63 -24.65
N ASN A 365 -3.14 -19.41 -23.82
CA ASN A 365 -3.59 -20.38 -22.82
C ASN A 365 -4.73 -21.29 -23.37
N PRO A 366 -4.49 -22.61 -23.54
CA PRO A 366 -5.50 -23.51 -24.09
C PRO A 366 -6.68 -23.79 -23.13
N ASN A 367 -6.55 -23.47 -21.84
CA ASN A 367 -7.60 -23.74 -20.86
C ASN A 367 -8.70 -22.67 -20.84
N THR A 368 -8.40 -21.46 -21.30
CA THR A 368 -9.29 -20.30 -21.20
C THR A 368 -9.74 -19.78 -22.56
N ALA A 369 -8.98 -20.06 -23.62
CA ALA A 369 -9.27 -19.64 -24.98
C ALA A 369 -10.59 -20.23 -25.53
N ASP A 370 -11.31 -19.40 -26.30
CA ASP A 370 -12.53 -19.75 -27.04
C ASP A 370 -12.33 -19.71 -28.57
N LEU A 371 -11.09 -19.44 -29.02
CA LEU A 371 -10.68 -19.43 -30.42
C LEU A 371 -9.21 -19.84 -30.54
N LYS A 372 -8.87 -20.55 -31.63
CA LYS A 372 -7.47 -20.83 -31.97
C LYS A 372 -7.17 -20.54 -33.43
N PHE A 373 -5.98 -19.99 -33.69
CA PHE A 373 -5.45 -19.82 -35.05
C PHE A 373 -4.48 -20.95 -35.36
N LEU A 374 -4.58 -21.54 -36.55
CA LEU A 374 -3.61 -22.50 -37.08
C LEU A 374 -2.67 -21.76 -38.05
N VAL A 375 -1.39 -21.64 -37.68
CA VAL A 375 -0.35 -20.93 -38.45
C VAL A 375 0.90 -21.81 -38.49
N ASP A 376 1.43 -22.12 -39.68
CA ASP A 376 2.58 -23.02 -39.86
C ASP A 376 2.45 -24.33 -39.03
N GLU A 377 1.30 -25.00 -39.12
CA GLU A 377 0.96 -26.23 -38.39
C GLU A 377 0.95 -26.11 -36.85
N LYS A 378 1.02 -24.89 -36.31
CA LYS A 378 0.99 -24.60 -34.86
C LYS A 378 -0.27 -23.83 -34.48
N TYR A 379 -0.79 -24.13 -33.29
CA TYR A 379 -1.94 -23.43 -32.74
C TYR A 379 -1.52 -22.24 -31.87
N ILE A 380 -2.26 -21.14 -31.98
CA ILE A 380 -2.18 -19.97 -31.08
C ILE A 380 -3.56 -19.80 -30.43
N TYR A 381 -3.62 -19.85 -29.09
CA TYR A 381 -4.87 -19.82 -28.34
C TYR A 381 -5.25 -18.40 -27.89
N VAL A 382 -6.47 -17.97 -28.19
CA VAL A 382 -6.92 -16.58 -28.00
C VAL A 382 -8.40 -16.46 -27.59
N HIS A 383 -8.83 -15.25 -27.22
CA HIS A 383 -10.17 -14.93 -26.74
C HIS A 383 -10.89 -13.99 -27.73
N LYS A 384 -12.02 -14.43 -28.30
CA LYS A 384 -12.82 -13.71 -29.32
C LYS A 384 -13.14 -12.29 -28.89
N VAL A 385 -13.61 -12.12 -27.65
CA VAL A 385 -14.02 -10.82 -27.09
C VAL A 385 -12.87 -9.81 -27.09
N LEU A 386 -11.65 -10.22 -26.73
CA LEU A 386 -10.50 -9.31 -26.71
C LEU A 386 -10.14 -8.86 -28.11
N LEU A 387 -10.13 -9.78 -29.08
CA LEU A 387 -9.87 -9.45 -30.48
C LEU A 387 -10.91 -8.48 -31.06
N GLN A 388 -12.20 -8.71 -30.78
CA GLN A 388 -13.30 -7.84 -31.23
C GLN A 388 -13.28 -6.43 -30.60
N ILE A 389 -12.79 -6.32 -29.36
CA ILE A 389 -12.62 -5.03 -28.68
C ILE A 389 -11.42 -4.28 -29.27
N ARG A 390 -10.33 -5.00 -29.56
CA ARG A 390 -9.02 -4.40 -29.83
C ARG A 390 -8.71 -4.17 -31.31
N CYS A 391 -9.36 -4.91 -32.21
CA CYS A 391 -9.08 -4.83 -33.64
C CYS A 391 -10.39 -4.81 -34.46
N GLU A 392 -10.59 -3.79 -35.30
CA GLU A 392 -11.79 -3.66 -36.13
C GLU A 392 -11.95 -4.81 -37.15
N HIS A 393 -10.82 -5.33 -37.66
CA HIS A 393 -10.84 -6.47 -38.57
C HIS A 393 -11.50 -7.69 -37.92
N PHE A 394 -11.06 -8.05 -36.70
CA PHE A 394 -11.65 -9.15 -35.95
C PHE A 394 -13.06 -8.86 -35.45
N ARG A 395 -13.39 -7.61 -35.16
CA ARG A 395 -14.76 -7.21 -34.83
C ARG A 395 -15.74 -7.56 -35.94
N SER A 396 -15.33 -7.40 -37.19
CA SER A 396 -16.14 -7.74 -38.35
C SER A 396 -16.11 -9.25 -38.64
N LEU A 397 -14.92 -9.85 -38.65
CA LEU A 397 -14.71 -11.27 -38.97
C LEU A 397 -15.41 -12.22 -37.98
N LEU A 398 -15.32 -11.95 -36.68
CA LEU A 398 -15.80 -12.84 -35.62
C LEU A 398 -17.27 -12.56 -35.23
N HIS A 399 -17.92 -11.56 -35.80
CA HIS A 399 -19.35 -11.32 -35.58
C HIS A 399 -20.21 -12.28 -36.42
N GLU A 400 -19.69 -12.76 -37.54
CA GLU A 400 -20.41 -13.64 -38.48
C GLU A 400 -19.94 -15.09 -38.47
N ASN A 401 -18.78 -15.37 -37.85
CA ASN A 401 -18.13 -16.68 -37.94
C ASN A 401 -18.23 -17.50 -36.63
N GLU A 402 -18.83 -18.69 -36.71
CA GLU A 402 -18.97 -19.63 -35.58
C GLU A 402 -17.77 -20.59 -35.44
N GLU A 403 -16.80 -20.53 -36.36
CA GLU A 403 -15.63 -21.41 -36.32
C GLU A 403 -14.79 -21.24 -35.04
N GLU A 404 -14.33 -22.37 -34.51
CA GLU A 404 -13.39 -22.44 -33.39
C GLU A 404 -11.91 -22.43 -33.85
N ILE A 405 -11.67 -22.71 -35.14
CA ILE A 405 -10.33 -22.76 -35.76
C ILE A 405 -10.30 -21.86 -36.97
N ILE A 406 -9.35 -20.92 -37.01
CA ILE A 406 -9.10 -20.08 -38.19
C ILE A 406 -7.72 -20.40 -38.74
N GLU A 407 -7.66 -20.84 -40.00
CA GLU A 407 -6.40 -21.09 -40.69
C GLU A 407 -5.79 -19.77 -41.20
N MET A 408 -4.51 -19.55 -40.93
CA MET A 408 -3.75 -18.40 -41.42
C MET A 408 -2.48 -18.88 -42.13
N ASN A 409 -2.49 -18.73 -43.45
CA ASN A 409 -1.43 -19.23 -44.33
C ASN A 409 -0.59 -18.10 -44.97
N GLN A 410 -0.90 -16.83 -44.65
CA GLN A 410 -0.29 -15.66 -45.30
C GLN A 410 0.94 -15.13 -44.55
N PHE A 411 1.04 -15.41 -43.25
CA PHE A 411 2.10 -14.89 -42.39
C PHE A 411 2.74 -16.03 -41.61
N SER A 412 4.03 -15.91 -41.32
CA SER A 412 4.74 -16.88 -40.50
C SER A 412 4.21 -16.87 -39.07
N TYR A 413 4.38 -18.00 -38.39
CA TYR A 413 3.97 -18.16 -37.00
C TYR A 413 4.53 -17.06 -36.06
N PRO A 414 5.83 -16.70 -36.08
CA PRO A 414 6.36 -15.64 -35.21
C PRO A 414 5.68 -14.29 -35.42
N VAL A 415 5.41 -13.95 -36.68
CA VAL A 415 4.78 -12.69 -37.09
C VAL A 415 3.33 -12.64 -36.62
N TYR A 416 2.55 -13.68 -36.92
CA TYR A 416 1.13 -13.70 -36.58
C TYR A 416 0.90 -13.84 -35.07
N ARG A 417 1.75 -14.60 -34.37
CA ARG A 417 1.72 -14.69 -32.90
C ARG A 417 2.02 -13.35 -32.25
N ALA A 418 3.03 -12.62 -32.72
CA ALA A 418 3.35 -11.30 -32.18
C ALA A 418 2.23 -10.29 -32.40
N PHE A 419 1.52 -10.36 -33.55
CA PHE A 419 0.33 -9.55 -33.78
C PHE A 419 -0.77 -9.83 -32.75
N LEU A 420 -1.08 -11.10 -32.50
CA LEU A 420 -2.10 -11.47 -31.52
C LEU A 420 -1.66 -11.09 -30.09
N GLU A 421 -0.38 -11.29 -29.75
CA GLU A 421 0.16 -10.89 -28.44
C GLU A 421 0.09 -9.37 -28.21
N TYR A 422 0.31 -8.58 -29.26
CA TYR A 422 0.17 -7.12 -29.21
C TYR A 422 -1.25 -6.70 -28.81
N LEU A 423 -2.28 -7.38 -29.32
CA LEU A 423 -3.67 -7.05 -29.00
C LEU A 423 -3.97 -7.23 -27.50
N TYR A 424 -3.23 -8.12 -26.83
CA TYR A 424 -3.33 -8.39 -25.39
C TYR A 424 -2.47 -7.46 -24.55
N THR A 425 -1.29 -7.09 -25.03
CA THR A 425 -0.22 -6.54 -24.19
C THR A 425 0.21 -5.13 -24.54
N ASP A 426 -0.24 -4.57 -25.68
CA ASP A 426 0.23 -3.31 -26.27
C ASP A 426 1.75 -3.28 -26.58
N ASN A 427 2.45 -4.41 -26.46
CA ASN A 427 3.89 -4.53 -26.63
C ASN A 427 4.21 -5.57 -27.71
N ILE A 428 5.41 -5.44 -28.31
CA ILE A 428 5.93 -6.41 -29.28
C ILE A 428 7.31 -6.90 -28.84
N SER A 429 7.53 -8.21 -28.94
CA SER A 429 8.83 -8.85 -28.74
C SER A 429 9.12 -9.73 -29.94
N ILE A 430 9.75 -9.15 -30.95
CA ILE A 430 10.00 -9.78 -32.24
C ILE A 430 11.35 -9.31 -32.79
N SER A 431 12.01 -10.13 -33.61
CA SER A 431 13.27 -9.74 -34.24
C SER A 431 13.05 -8.63 -35.27
N PRO A 432 14.07 -7.82 -35.60
CA PRO A 432 13.95 -6.78 -36.63
C PRO A 432 13.53 -7.34 -37.99
N GLU A 433 13.99 -8.54 -38.35
CA GLU A 433 13.67 -9.19 -39.63
C GLU A 433 12.19 -9.57 -39.71
N ASP A 434 11.68 -10.21 -38.66
CA ASP A 434 10.26 -10.59 -38.56
C ASP A 434 9.35 -9.35 -38.36
N ALA A 435 9.87 -8.24 -37.82
CA ALA A 435 9.12 -7.00 -37.67
C ALA A 435 8.66 -6.41 -39.02
N ILE A 436 9.28 -6.78 -40.14
CA ILE A 436 8.82 -6.40 -41.49
C ILE A 436 7.46 -7.03 -41.78
N GLY A 437 7.31 -8.34 -41.54
CA GLY A 437 6.03 -9.03 -41.73
C GLY A 437 4.94 -8.50 -40.78
N LEU A 438 5.33 -8.14 -39.54
CA LEU A 438 4.41 -7.53 -38.59
C LEU A 438 3.99 -6.10 -39.01
N LEU A 439 4.88 -5.34 -39.65
CA LEU A 439 4.60 -4.03 -40.21
C LEU A 439 3.60 -4.11 -41.38
N GLU A 440 3.71 -5.14 -42.21
CA GLU A 440 2.74 -5.43 -43.27
C GLU A 440 1.36 -5.77 -42.69
N LEU A 441 1.30 -6.67 -41.71
CA LEU A 441 0.07 -6.98 -40.95
C LEU A 441 -0.57 -5.74 -40.34
N ALA A 442 0.22 -4.90 -39.67
CA ALA A 442 -0.25 -3.66 -39.06
C ALA A 442 -0.85 -2.71 -40.12
N THR A 443 -0.30 -2.72 -41.33
CA THR A 443 -0.82 -1.91 -42.45
C THR A 443 -2.11 -2.49 -43.01
N ILE A 444 -2.20 -3.81 -43.20
CA ILE A 444 -3.39 -4.51 -43.67
C ILE A 444 -4.56 -4.31 -42.70
N TYR A 445 -4.33 -4.49 -41.41
CA TYR A 445 -5.34 -4.34 -40.36
C TYR A 445 -5.50 -2.92 -39.83
N ARG A 446 -4.78 -1.95 -40.40
CA ARG A 446 -4.85 -0.50 -40.08
C ARG A 446 -4.55 -0.16 -38.62
N GLU A 447 -3.66 -0.92 -37.98
CA GLU A 447 -3.20 -0.71 -36.61
C GLU A 447 -2.04 0.29 -36.54
N ASN A 448 -2.36 1.58 -36.47
CA ASN A 448 -1.38 2.67 -36.54
C ASN A 448 -0.34 2.65 -35.41
N ARG A 449 -0.73 2.27 -34.19
CA ARG A 449 0.19 2.21 -33.04
C ARG A 449 1.17 1.05 -33.18
N LEU A 450 0.69 -0.12 -33.61
CA LEU A 450 1.56 -1.26 -33.92
C LEU A 450 2.55 -0.91 -35.04
N LYS A 451 2.08 -0.23 -36.08
CA LYS A 451 2.93 0.25 -37.17
C LYS A 451 4.10 1.09 -36.67
N GLN A 452 3.86 2.03 -35.74
CA GLN A 452 4.90 2.84 -35.13
C GLN A 452 5.88 2.02 -34.29
N LEU A 453 5.39 1.04 -33.52
CA LEU A 453 6.22 0.14 -32.72
C LEU A 453 7.15 -0.69 -33.62
N CYS A 454 6.62 -1.32 -34.67
CA CYS A 454 7.42 -2.07 -35.65
C CYS A 454 8.52 -1.20 -36.26
N GLN A 455 8.18 0.04 -36.64
CA GLN A 455 9.17 0.96 -37.20
C GLN A 455 10.28 1.33 -36.22
N GLN A 456 9.97 1.44 -34.93
CA GLN A 456 10.97 1.70 -33.89
C GLN A 456 11.86 0.47 -33.64
N THR A 457 11.27 -0.73 -33.55
CA THR A 457 12.01 -1.99 -33.39
C THR A 457 13.01 -2.19 -34.53
N ILE A 458 12.59 -1.96 -35.78
CA ILE A 458 13.48 -2.05 -36.94
C ILE A 458 14.62 -1.02 -36.81
N LYS A 459 14.30 0.26 -36.55
CA LYS A 459 15.33 1.31 -36.45
C LYS A 459 16.38 1.06 -35.36
N GLN A 460 15.98 0.46 -34.25
CA GLN A 460 16.86 0.18 -33.11
C GLN A 460 17.67 -1.11 -33.28
N GLY A 461 17.17 -2.06 -34.07
CA GLY A 461 17.77 -3.38 -34.27
C GLY A 461 18.56 -3.56 -35.57
N ILE A 462 18.71 -2.52 -36.39
CA ILE A 462 19.57 -2.56 -37.58
C ILE A 462 21.04 -2.71 -37.14
N CYS A 463 21.70 -3.74 -37.65
CA CYS A 463 23.14 -3.99 -37.57
C CYS A 463 23.71 -4.33 -38.95
N GLU A 464 25.03 -4.51 -39.05
CA GLU A 464 25.67 -4.80 -40.33
C GLU A 464 25.16 -6.10 -40.98
N GLU A 465 24.78 -7.09 -40.18
CA GLU A 465 24.36 -8.43 -40.63
C GLU A 465 22.94 -8.46 -41.22
N ASN A 466 22.01 -7.63 -40.70
CA ASN A 466 20.60 -7.64 -41.12
C ASN A 466 20.17 -6.42 -41.94
N ALA A 467 21.01 -5.40 -42.07
CA ALA A 467 20.67 -4.16 -42.76
C ALA A 467 20.16 -4.38 -44.20
N VAL A 468 20.71 -5.37 -44.91
CA VAL A 468 20.31 -5.71 -46.28
C VAL A 468 18.91 -6.30 -46.34
N VAL A 469 18.58 -7.22 -45.43
CA VAL A 469 17.24 -7.84 -45.35
C VAL A 469 16.19 -6.78 -45.06
N LEU A 470 16.53 -5.82 -44.19
CA LEU A 470 15.68 -4.71 -43.77
C LEU A 470 15.46 -3.63 -44.84
N LEU A 471 16.20 -3.64 -45.96
CA LEU A 471 15.96 -2.73 -47.10
C LEU A 471 14.59 -2.98 -47.76
N SER A 472 14.06 -4.19 -47.64
CA SER A 472 12.76 -4.56 -48.20
C SER A 472 11.56 -3.87 -47.51
N ALA A 473 11.77 -3.26 -46.34
CA ALA A 473 10.74 -2.52 -45.63
C ALA A 473 10.45 -1.17 -46.31
N ALA A 474 9.43 -1.11 -47.16
CA ALA A 474 9.09 0.06 -47.99
C ALA A 474 9.00 1.39 -47.22
N ASP A 475 8.45 1.39 -45.99
CA ASP A 475 8.30 2.60 -45.16
C ASP A 475 9.59 3.06 -44.48
N LEU A 476 10.65 2.24 -44.51
CA LEU A 476 11.95 2.50 -43.86
C LEU A 476 13.12 2.42 -44.84
N GLU A 477 12.86 2.25 -46.14
CA GLU A 477 13.87 2.02 -47.17
C GLU A 477 14.98 3.08 -47.12
N ASP A 478 14.64 4.38 -47.03
CA ASP A 478 15.65 5.47 -46.98
C ASP A 478 16.52 5.40 -45.72
N TYR A 479 15.96 4.98 -44.58
CA TYR A 479 16.71 4.86 -43.32
C TYR A 479 17.66 3.67 -43.36
N CYS A 480 17.16 2.48 -43.75
CA CYS A 480 17.97 1.27 -43.91
C CYS A 480 19.08 1.51 -44.96
N PHE A 481 18.75 2.17 -46.07
CA PHE A 481 19.71 2.53 -47.11
C PHE A 481 20.84 3.44 -46.57
N ARG A 482 20.51 4.48 -45.80
CA ARG A 482 21.53 5.35 -45.18
C ARG A 482 22.46 4.58 -44.24
N PHE A 483 21.94 3.65 -43.46
CA PHE A 483 22.76 2.80 -42.60
C PHE A 483 23.72 1.95 -43.46
N CYS A 484 23.21 1.28 -44.50
CA CYS A 484 24.03 0.48 -45.41
C CYS A 484 25.16 1.29 -46.07
N ILE A 485 24.90 2.55 -46.47
CA ILE A 485 25.93 3.42 -47.05
C ILE A 485 27.00 3.79 -46.02
N ASN A 486 26.61 4.14 -44.79
CA ASN A 486 27.56 4.52 -43.74
C ASN A 486 28.47 3.36 -43.29
N HIS A 487 27.99 2.12 -43.39
CA HIS A 487 28.70 0.90 -42.99
C HIS A 487 29.10 0.00 -44.20
N MET A 488 29.18 0.58 -45.40
CA MET A 488 29.28 -0.16 -46.67
C MET A 488 30.39 -1.22 -46.72
N THR A 489 31.56 -0.92 -46.15
CA THR A 489 32.71 -1.84 -46.16
C THR A 489 32.39 -3.17 -45.47
N VAL A 490 31.61 -3.13 -44.38
CA VAL A 490 31.24 -4.34 -43.62
C VAL A 490 30.00 -4.98 -44.23
N VAL A 491 28.99 -4.17 -44.59
CA VAL A 491 27.73 -4.65 -45.16
C VAL A 491 27.95 -5.44 -46.46
N THR A 492 28.86 -4.98 -47.33
CA THR A 492 29.19 -5.67 -48.60
C THR A 492 29.89 -7.02 -48.43
N GLN A 493 30.38 -7.33 -47.23
CA GLN A 493 31.02 -8.62 -46.90
C GLN A 493 30.06 -9.63 -46.27
N THR A 494 28.80 -9.24 -46.05
CA THR A 494 27.78 -10.13 -45.45
C THR A 494 27.17 -11.08 -46.47
N ASP A 495 26.78 -12.27 -46.02
CA ASP A 495 26.07 -13.25 -46.85
C ASP A 495 24.75 -12.66 -47.40
N ALA A 496 24.04 -11.87 -46.59
CA ALA A 496 22.81 -11.19 -47.01
C ALA A 496 23.02 -10.24 -48.20
N PHE A 497 24.19 -9.59 -48.30
CA PHE A 497 24.52 -8.76 -49.46
C PHE A 497 24.88 -9.60 -50.69
N ALA A 498 25.56 -10.74 -50.49
CA ALA A 498 25.92 -11.66 -51.57
C ALA A 498 24.68 -12.33 -52.20
N ASP A 499 23.68 -12.64 -51.37
CA ASP A 499 22.44 -13.29 -51.77
C ASP A 499 21.34 -12.30 -52.23
N MET A 500 21.69 -11.02 -52.40
CA MET A 500 20.73 -9.99 -52.79
C MET A 500 20.15 -10.23 -54.19
N ASP A 501 18.83 -10.10 -54.34
CA ASP A 501 18.18 -10.21 -55.64
C ASP A 501 18.75 -9.21 -56.66
N SER A 502 18.82 -9.63 -57.94
CA SER A 502 19.48 -8.86 -58.99
C SER A 502 18.89 -7.46 -59.22
N ASP A 503 17.59 -7.27 -58.96
CA ASP A 503 16.93 -5.98 -59.14
C ASP A 503 17.09 -5.10 -57.90
N LEU A 504 17.06 -5.68 -56.70
CA LEU A 504 17.37 -4.98 -55.45
C LEU A 504 18.82 -4.48 -55.45
N LEU A 505 19.76 -5.32 -55.90
CA LEU A 505 21.18 -4.97 -56.00
C LEU A 505 21.44 -3.84 -57.01
N LYS A 506 20.81 -3.90 -58.21
CA LYS A 506 20.91 -2.80 -59.20
C LYS A 506 20.36 -1.50 -58.64
N ASN A 507 19.21 -1.54 -57.96
CA ASN A 507 18.60 -0.36 -57.35
C ASN A 507 19.48 0.20 -56.23
N PHE A 508 20.04 -0.67 -55.39
CA PHE A 508 20.97 -0.30 -54.33
C PHE A 508 22.21 0.39 -54.90
N ILE A 509 22.88 -0.20 -55.89
CA ILE A 509 24.08 0.37 -56.52
C ILE A 509 23.77 1.72 -57.19
N ASN A 510 22.63 1.85 -57.86
CA ASN A 510 22.22 3.10 -58.51
C ASN A 510 21.97 4.21 -57.47
N LYS A 511 21.27 3.91 -56.38
CA LYS A 511 21.08 4.84 -55.26
C LYS A 511 22.40 5.18 -54.57
N ALA A 512 23.28 4.20 -54.34
CA ALA A 512 24.60 4.38 -53.71
C ALA A 512 25.52 5.28 -54.56
N SER A 513 25.50 5.10 -55.87
CA SER A 513 26.23 5.94 -56.83
C SER A 513 25.76 7.40 -56.77
N LYS A 514 24.45 7.63 -56.74
CA LYS A 514 23.87 8.98 -56.60
C LYS A 514 24.17 9.62 -55.24
N ALA A 515 24.24 8.82 -54.18
CA ALA A 515 24.61 9.25 -52.83
C ALA A 515 26.11 9.53 -52.65
N GLY A 516 26.94 9.29 -53.69
CA GLY A 516 28.37 9.58 -53.67
C GLY A 516 29.23 8.52 -53.00
N ALA A 517 28.67 7.33 -52.71
CA ALA A 517 29.38 6.29 -51.96
C ALA A 517 30.59 5.67 -52.68
N PHE A 518 30.70 5.88 -54.00
CA PHE A 518 31.82 5.39 -54.83
C PHE A 518 32.76 6.51 -55.30
N LYS A 519 32.64 7.72 -54.75
CA LYS A 519 33.60 8.81 -55.02
C LYS A 519 34.77 8.67 -54.05
N ASN A 520 35.94 8.31 -54.58
CA ASN A 520 37.21 8.40 -53.87
C ASN A 520 37.60 9.86 -53.60
#